data_AF-A0A349VRH9-F1
#
_entry.id   AF-A0A349VRH9-F1
#
_cell.length_a   1.000
_cell.length_b   1.000
_cell.length_c   1.000
_cell.angle_alpha   90.00
_cell.angle_beta   90.00
_cell.angle_gamma   90.00
#
_symmetry.space_group_name_H-M   'P 1'
#
loop_
_entity.id
_entity.type
_entity.pdbx_description
1 polymer ?
#
loop_
_entity_poly.entity_id
_entity_poly.type
_entity_poly.pdbx_seq_one_letter_code
_entity_poly.pdbx_strand_id
1 'polypeptide(L)'
;FFDEAHLLFNDAPAFLLEKIDQIVRLIRSKGIGIYFVSQSPSDIPDNILAQLQNRVQHALRAYTPAEQKKLKAAAESFRANPEFNTEAALSELAVGEALVSFLDAKGTPGVVERAFILPPQSFIGSAGFEKIQELTYANPLYEKYRVAVDPESAYEILMARYGVSSAPAEAAPATVAPAAPAAAVPVETAPAAVAPVAAAPVAATPAPAVVDPKEEEKARLAAEKEAERQRAAEIREQREADRQEDRDRRIEEKERAAEIREQRERDRQEDRERREAERQARAEERARKEAERQEEKAKREAERARKNSPVTKMVNSATTAAGRQIGSSLIRGIFGSLLKK
;
A
#
# COMPACT_ATOMS: atom_id res chain seq x y z
N PHE A 1 -8.15 -10.93 6.04
CA PHE A 1 -8.59 -10.74 4.65
C PHE A 1 -7.98 -9.44 4.16
N PHE A 2 -7.36 -9.46 2.98
CA PHE A 2 -6.88 -8.26 2.30
C PHE A 2 -7.71 -8.11 1.04
N ASP A 3 -8.61 -7.13 1.05
CA ASP A 3 -9.33 -6.71 -0.14
C ASP A 3 -8.47 -5.71 -0.92
N GLU A 4 -8.62 -5.71 -2.23
CA GLU A 4 -7.76 -4.97 -3.16
C GLU A 4 -6.26 -5.20 -2.86
N ALA A 5 -5.88 -6.47 -2.80
CA ALA A 5 -4.54 -6.92 -2.42
C ALA A 5 -3.42 -6.27 -3.25
N HIS A 6 -3.71 -5.81 -4.47
CA HIS A 6 -2.80 -5.03 -5.30
C HIS A 6 -2.22 -3.80 -4.56
N LEU A 7 -2.99 -3.16 -3.68
CA LEU A 7 -2.55 -2.01 -2.88
C LEU A 7 -1.48 -2.35 -1.85
N LEU A 8 -1.42 -3.61 -1.42
CA LEU A 8 -0.41 -4.08 -0.47
C LEU A 8 0.95 -4.30 -1.13
N PHE A 9 0.95 -4.58 -2.44
CA PHE A 9 2.14 -5.00 -3.18
C PHE A 9 2.67 -3.94 -4.13
N ASN A 10 1.81 -3.10 -4.69
CA ASN A 10 2.21 -2.00 -5.57
C ASN A 10 3.04 -0.98 -4.78
N ASP A 11 4.24 -0.68 -5.27
CA ASP A 11 5.21 0.23 -4.65
C ASP A 11 5.61 -0.11 -3.20
N ALA A 12 5.35 -1.34 -2.75
CA ALA A 12 5.73 -1.79 -1.42
C ALA A 12 7.27 -1.90 -1.30
N PRO A 13 7.87 -1.41 -0.20
CA PRO A 13 9.30 -1.54 0.01
C PRO A 13 9.69 -3.02 0.12
N ALA A 14 10.87 -3.38 -0.40
CA ALA A 14 11.33 -4.78 -0.47
C ALA A 14 11.26 -5.51 0.88
N PHE A 15 11.59 -4.82 1.98
CA PHE A 15 11.49 -5.36 3.33
C PHE A 15 10.06 -5.76 3.71
N LEU A 16 9.04 -5.00 3.30
CA LEU A 16 7.64 -5.33 3.59
C LEU A 16 7.22 -6.60 2.83
N LEU A 17 7.62 -6.72 1.56
CA LEU A 17 7.35 -7.91 0.75
C LEU A 17 8.00 -9.17 1.36
N GLU A 18 9.27 -9.05 1.82
CA GLU A 18 9.96 -10.14 2.52
C GLU A 18 9.23 -10.57 3.80
N LYS A 19 8.71 -9.61 4.57
CA LYS A 19 7.94 -9.89 5.78
C LYS A 19 6.61 -10.57 5.46
N ILE A 20 5.91 -10.12 4.42
CA ILE A 20 4.66 -10.77 4.00
C ILE A 20 4.92 -12.21 3.55
N ASP A 21 5.95 -12.46 2.74
CA ASP A 21 6.35 -13.82 2.34
C ASP A 21 6.66 -14.70 3.56
N GLN A 22 7.44 -14.18 4.52
CA GLN A 22 7.75 -14.87 5.76
C GLN A 22 6.47 -15.22 6.56
N ILE A 23 5.53 -14.28 6.67
CA ILE A 23 4.26 -14.50 7.37
C ILE A 23 3.47 -15.61 6.67
N VAL A 24 3.27 -15.50 5.36
CA VAL A 24 2.48 -16.47 4.56
C VAL A 24 3.01 -17.90 4.73
N ARG A 25 4.34 -18.09 4.86
CA ARG A 25 4.94 -19.41 5.12
C ARG A 25 4.67 -19.94 6.52
N LEU A 26 4.69 -19.08 7.54
CA LEU A 26 4.62 -19.51 8.94
C LEU A 26 3.18 -19.72 9.45
N ILE A 27 2.23 -18.94 8.94
CA ILE A 27 0.85 -18.90 9.45
C ILE A 27 0.11 -20.25 9.40
N ARG A 28 0.44 -21.12 8.43
CA ARG A 28 -0.21 -22.43 8.28
C ARG A 28 -0.11 -23.27 9.55
N SER A 29 1.06 -23.27 10.19
CA SER A 29 1.31 -24.01 11.44
C SER A 29 0.62 -23.41 12.66
N LYS A 30 0.13 -22.17 12.56
CA LYS A 30 -0.50 -21.42 13.64
C LYS A 30 -2.02 -21.42 13.56
N GLY A 31 -2.60 -22.11 12.57
CA GLY A 31 -4.05 -22.15 12.35
C GLY A 31 -4.62 -20.81 11.88
N ILE A 32 -3.80 -19.96 11.25
CA ILE A 32 -4.22 -18.65 10.75
C ILE A 32 -4.44 -18.75 9.24
N GLY A 33 -5.61 -18.34 8.77
CA GLY A 33 -5.93 -18.22 7.34
C GLY A 33 -5.70 -16.80 6.82
N ILE A 34 -5.01 -16.68 5.69
CA ILE A 34 -4.88 -15.44 4.92
C ILE A 34 -5.61 -15.60 3.60
N TYR A 35 -6.33 -14.55 3.22
CA TYR A 35 -7.10 -14.46 2.00
C TYR A 35 -6.73 -13.15 1.32
N PHE A 36 -6.26 -13.25 0.09
CA PHE A 36 -6.00 -12.11 -0.79
C PHE A 36 -7.11 -12.06 -1.84
N VAL A 37 -7.79 -10.92 -1.93
CA VAL A 37 -8.82 -10.66 -2.92
C VAL A 37 -8.29 -9.57 -3.84
N SER A 38 -8.20 -9.87 -5.13
CA SER A 38 -7.72 -8.93 -6.15
C SER A 38 -8.46 -9.16 -7.45
N GLN A 39 -8.46 -8.14 -8.31
CA GLN A 39 -9.07 -8.20 -9.63
C GLN A 39 -8.27 -9.10 -10.59
N SER A 40 -6.94 -9.10 -10.48
CA SER A 40 -6.06 -9.94 -11.29
C SER A 40 -5.11 -10.78 -10.42
N PRO A 41 -4.86 -12.05 -10.78
CA PRO A 41 -3.82 -12.85 -10.13
C PRO A 41 -2.42 -12.23 -10.23
N SER A 42 -2.15 -11.46 -11.30
CA SER A 42 -0.85 -10.80 -11.52
C SER A 42 -0.56 -9.68 -10.52
N ASP A 43 -1.55 -9.27 -9.73
CA ASP A 43 -1.38 -8.24 -8.72
C ASP A 43 -0.67 -8.77 -7.47
N ILE A 44 -0.56 -10.09 -7.34
CA ILE A 44 0.09 -10.77 -6.22
C ILE A 44 1.44 -11.30 -6.69
N PRO A 45 2.55 -10.99 -5.99
CA PRO A 45 3.87 -11.50 -6.32
C PRO A 45 3.93 -13.04 -6.39
N ASP A 46 4.64 -13.57 -7.39
CA ASP A 46 4.71 -15.02 -7.67
C ASP A 46 5.18 -15.84 -6.46
N ASN A 47 6.11 -15.31 -5.66
CA ASN A 47 6.61 -15.98 -4.45
C ASN A 47 5.51 -16.19 -3.41
N ILE A 48 4.57 -15.25 -3.29
CA ILE A 48 3.40 -15.34 -2.40
C ILE A 48 2.33 -16.21 -3.07
N LEU A 49 2.04 -15.99 -4.35
CA LEU A 49 1.05 -16.75 -5.11
C LEU A 49 1.34 -18.25 -5.12
N ALA A 50 2.62 -18.64 -5.16
CA ALA A 50 3.07 -20.03 -5.05
C ALA A 50 2.78 -20.68 -3.69
N GLN A 51 2.62 -19.90 -2.61
CA GLN A 51 2.22 -20.40 -1.29
C GLN A 51 0.70 -20.54 -1.15
N LEU A 52 -0.08 -19.89 -2.02
CA LEU A 52 -1.54 -19.91 -1.99
C LEU A 52 -2.08 -21.13 -2.74
N GLN A 53 -2.45 -22.15 -1.97
CA GLN A 53 -2.89 -23.44 -2.51
C GLN A 53 -4.40 -23.49 -2.81
N ASN A 54 -5.21 -22.79 -2.01
CA ASN A 54 -6.65 -22.68 -2.25
C ASN A 54 -6.92 -21.51 -3.19
N ARG A 55 -7.74 -21.74 -4.22
CA ARG A 55 -7.99 -20.76 -5.28
C ARG A 55 -9.47 -20.71 -5.63
N VAL A 56 -9.98 -19.49 -5.75
CA VAL A 56 -11.32 -19.17 -6.24
C VAL A 56 -11.14 -18.09 -7.29
N GLN A 57 -11.30 -18.45 -8.56
CA GLN A 57 -11.09 -17.56 -9.68
C GLN A 57 -12.43 -17.27 -10.37
N HIS A 58 -12.88 -16.03 -10.24
CA HIS A 58 -14.01 -15.53 -11.01
C HIS A 58 -13.60 -15.26 -12.46
N ALA A 59 -14.60 -14.98 -13.29
CA ALA A 59 -14.43 -14.68 -14.70
C ALA A 59 -13.31 -13.67 -14.98
N LEU A 60 -12.42 -14.01 -15.92
CA LEU A 60 -11.40 -13.11 -16.44
C LEU A 60 -11.79 -12.70 -17.86
N ARG A 61 -11.91 -11.39 -18.10
CA ARG A 61 -12.19 -10.86 -19.43
C ARG A 61 -10.87 -10.46 -20.08
N ALA A 62 -10.58 -11.05 -21.23
CA ALA A 62 -9.35 -10.80 -21.97
C ALA A 62 -9.67 -10.24 -23.37
N TYR A 63 -9.51 -8.93 -23.53
CA TYR A 63 -9.71 -8.21 -24.79
C TYR A 63 -8.38 -7.87 -25.48
N THR A 64 -7.28 -7.84 -24.71
CA THR A 64 -5.93 -7.55 -25.22
C THR A 64 -5.05 -8.81 -25.25
N PRO A 65 -4.00 -8.86 -26.10
CA PRO A 65 -3.04 -9.96 -26.09
C PRO A 65 -2.32 -10.15 -24.75
N ALA A 66 -2.13 -9.08 -23.99
CA ALA A 66 -1.54 -9.13 -22.66
C ALA A 66 -2.48 -9.84 -21.67
N GLU A 67 -3.77 -9.51 -21.71
CA GLU A 67 -4.79 -10.17 -20.87
C GLU A 67 -4.99 -11.64 -21.25
N GLN A 68 -4.91 -11.99 -22.54
CA GLN A 68 -4.98 -13.39 -22.97
C GLN A 68 -3.84 -14.23 -22.37
N LYS A 69 -2.62 -13.67 -22.32
CA LYS A 69 -1.50 -14.33 -21.63
C LYS A 69 -1.75 -14.51 -20.14
N LYS A 70 -2.33 -13.51 -19.47
CA LYS A 70 -2.69 -13.58 -18.05
C LYS A 70 -3.78 -14.62 -17.79
N LEU A 71 -4.82 -14.65 -18.62
CA LEU A 71 -5.88 -15.66 -18.59
C LEU A 71 -5.30 -17.07 -18.71
N LYS A 72 -4.43 -17.28 -19.71
CA LYS A 72 -3.79 -18.58 -19.93
C LYS A 72 -2.91 -18.99 -18.74
N ALA A 73 -2.10 -18.08 -18.22
CA ALA A 73 -1.28 -18.32 -17.03
C ALA A 73 -2.14 -18.67 -15.80
N ALA A 74 -3.28 -17.99 -15.62
CA ALA A 74 -4.22 -18.30 -14.54
C ALA A 74 -4.84 -19.70 -14.73
N ALA A 75 -5.21 -20.07 -15.96
CA ALA A 75 -5.76 -21.39 -16.29
C ALA A 75 -4.76 -22.53 -16.02
N GLU A 76 -3.50 -22.36 -16.47
CA GLU A 76 -2.41 -23.33 -16.27
C GLU A 76 -2.03 -23.54 -14.80
N SER A 77 -2.37 -22.57 -13.95
CA SER A 77 -2.12 -22.63 -12.53
C SER A 77 -3.04 -23.59 -11.77
N PHE A 78 -4.15 -24.00 -12.40
CA PHE A 78 -5.06 -24.98 -11.86
C PHE A 78 -4.65 -26.41 -12.21
N ARG A 79 -5.02 -27.35 -11.35
CA ARG A 79 -4.97 -28.76 -11.70
C ARG A 79 -6.02 -29.04 -12.79
N ALA A 80 -5.56 -29.50 -13.95
CA ALA A 80 -6.41 -29.75 -15.11
C ALA A 80 -7.59 -30.68 -14.80
N ASN A 81 -8.76 -30.34 -15.35
CA ASN A 81 -9.96 -31.17 -15.31
C ASN A 81 -10.18 -31.84 -16.69
N PRO A 82 -10.34 -33.17 -16.77
CA PRO A 82 -10.67 -33.85 -18.02
C PRO A 82 -12.05 -33.47 -18.61
N GLU A 83 -12.99 -33.00 -17.80
CA GLU A 83 -14.37 -32.74 -18.22
C GLU A 83 -14.54 -31.42 -18.98
N PHE A 84 -13.64 -30.45 -18.79
CA PHE A 84 -13.71 -29.16 -19.47
C PHE A 84 -12.35 -28.49 -19.59
N ASN A 85 -12.23 -27.58 -20.57
CA ASN A 85 -11.04 -26.75 -20.73
C ASN A 85 -11.09 -25.55 -19.76
N THR A 86 -10.13 -25.48 -18.84
CA THR A 86 -10.01 -24.42 -17.82
C THR A 86 -9.90 -23.01 -18.43
N GLU A 87 -9.14 -22.84 -19.51
CA GLU A 87 -8.90 -21.54 -20.16
C GLU A 87 -10.18 -21.02 -20.83
N ALA A 88 -10.89 -21.90 -21.54
CA ALA A 88 -12.18 -21.58 -22.14
C ALA A 88 -13.21 -21.26 -21.04
N ALA A 89 -13.29 -22.10 -20.00
CA ALA A 89 -14.23 -21.92 -18.91
C ALA A 89 -14.04 -20.56 -18.21
N LEU A 90 -12.80 -20.14 -17.90
CA LEU A 90 -12.50 -18.85 -17.27
C LEU A 90 -13.04 -17.64 -18.06
N SER A 91 -13.07 -17.74 -19.39
CA SER A 91 -13.61 -16.68 -20.26
C SER A 91 -15.13 -16.69 -20.31
N GLU A 92 -15.76 -17.85 -20.15
CA GLU A 92 -17.20 -18.07 -20.29
C GLU A 92 -17.99 -17.96 -18.98
N LEU A 93 -17.32 -17.93 -17.83
CA LEU A 93 -17.96 -17.80 -16.51
C LEU A 93 -18.91 -16.60 -16.45
N ALA A 94 -20.11 -16.86 -15.91
CA ALA A 94 -21.12 -15.85 -15.63
C ALA A 94 -20.91 -15.20 -14.25
N VAL A 95 -21.68 -14.13 -13.97
CA VAL A 95 -21.69 -13.50 -12.65
C VAL A 95 -22.18 -14.50 -11.60
N GLY A 96 -21.45 -14.63 -10.50
CA GLY A 96 -21.75 -15.60 -9.44
C GLY A 96 -21.17 -16.99 -9.70
N GLU A 97 -20.49 -17.22 -10.82
CA GLU A 97 -19.74 -18.46 -11.05
C GLU A 97 -18.23 -18.24 -10.86
N ALA A 98 -17.54 -19.29 -10.43
CA ALA A 98 -16.09 -19.30 -10.31
C ALA A 98 -15.52 -20.69 -10.60
N LEU A 99 -14.24 -20.71 -10.99
CA LEU A 99 -13.43 -21.91 -10.91
C LEU A 99 -12.84 -22.03 -9.50
N VAL A 100 -13.05 -23.18 -8.87
CA VAL A 100 -12.63 -23.47 -7.51
C VAL A 100 -11.66 -24.64 -7.49
N SER A 101 -10.59 -24.50 -6.71
CA SER A 101 -9.66 -25.58 -6.40
C SER A 101 -9.21 -25.43 -4.95
N PHE A 102 -9.58 -26.42 -4.14
CA PHE A 102 -9.24 -26.48 -2.73
C PHE A 102 -8.34 -27.69 -2.46
N LEU A 103 -7.57 -27.60 -1.39
CA LEU A 103 -6.77 -28.71 -0.91
C LEU A 103 -7.65 -29.87 -0.42
N ASP A 104 -7.23 -31.09 -0.75
CA ASP A 104 -7.79 -32.30 -0.15
C ASP A 104 -7.29 -32.50 1.30
N ALA A 105 -7.77 -33.56 1.95
CA ALA A 105 -7.37 -33.92 3.33
C ALA A 105 -5.85 -34.19 3.48
N LYS A 106 -5.14 -34.45 2.38
CA LYS A 106 -3.70 -34.68 2.36
C LYS A 106 -2.91 -33.42 2.00
N GLY A 107 -3.57 -32.28 1.78
CA GLY A 107 -2.94 -31.02 1.40
C GLY A 107 -2.51 -30.95 -0.07
N THR A 108 -3.09 -31.79 -0.94
CA THR A 108 -2.88 -31.75 -2.39
C THR A 108 -3.99 -30.94 -3.04
N PRO A 109 -3.68 -30.04 -4.00
CA PRO A 109 -4.71 -29.33 -4.75
C PRO A 109 -5.67 -30.29 -5.48
N GLY A 110 -6.97 -30.12 -5.23
CA GLY A 110 -8.03 -30.81 -5.94
C GLY A 110 -8.08 -30.42 -7.41
N VAL A 111 -8.76 -31.26 -8.22
CA VAL A 111 -9.07 -30.93 -9.62
C VAL A 111 -9.94 -29.68 -9.63
N VAL A 112 -9.73 -28.79 -10.60
CA VAL A 112 -10.54 -27.57 -10.71
C VAL A 112 -11.98 -27.90 -11.08
N GLU A 113 -12.93 -27.27 -10.38
CA GLU A 113 -14.36 -27.43 -10.62
C GLU A 113 -14.98 -26.07 -10.93
N ARG A 114 -16.06 -26.06 -11.72
CA ARG A 114 -16.90 -24.89 -11.93
C ARG A 114 -18.02 -24.91 -10.90
N ALA A 115 -18.15 -23.86 -10.11
CA ALA A 115 -19.14 -23.77 -9.05
C ALA A 115 -19.85 -22.41 -9.04
N PHE A 116 -21.08 -22.40 -8.53
CA PHE A 116 -21.77 -21.17 -8.15
C PHE A 116 -21.33 -20.76 -6.75
N ILE A 117 -20.95 -19.49 -6.60
CA ILE A 117 -20.61 -18.90 -5.32
C ILE A 117 -21.89 -18.43 -4.66
N LEU A 118 -22.14 -18.93 -3.45
CA LEU A 118 -23.26 -18.48 -2.64
C LEU A 118 -23.09 -16.98 -2.34
N PRO A 119 -24.03 -16.11 -2.76
CA PRO A 119 -23.92 -14.70 -2.48
C PRO A 119 -23.99 -14.45 -0.97
N PRO A 120 -23.34 -13.39 -0.48
CA PRO A 120 -23.40 -13.04 0.93
C PRO A 120 -24.86 -12.80 1.32
N GLN A 121 -25.29 -13.42 2.43
CA GLN A 121 -26.59 -13.17 3.04
C GLN A 121 -26.56 -11.93 3.95
N SER A 122 -25.58 -11.04 3.73
CA SER A 122 -25.44 -9.80 4.47
C SER A 122 -26.22 -8.68 3.79
N PHE A 123 -26.65 -7.72 4.59
CA PHE A 123 -27.17 -6.47 4.07
C PHE A 123 -26.00 -5.59 3.61
N ILE A 124 -26.04 -5.14 2.36
CA ILE A 124 -25.08 -4.17 1.82
C ILE A 124 -25.69 -2.79 1.97
N GLY A 125 -25.24 -2.07 3.00
CA GLY A 125 -25.70 -0.72 3.35
C GLY A 125 -25.39 -0.38 4.81
N SER A 126 -25.65 0.87 5.22
CA SER A 126 -25.49 1.26 6.62
C SER A 126 -26.51 0.54 7.48
N ALA A 127 -26.05 -0.20 8.49
CA ALA A 127 -26.94 -0.76 9.49
C ALA A 127 -27.53 0.37 10.35
N GLY A 128 -28.85 0.33 10.58
CA GLY A 128 -29.50 1.24 11.52
C GLY A 128 -28.95 1.10 12.93
N PHE A 129 -28.99 2.19 13.71
CA PHE A 129 -28.44 2.22 15.07
C PHE A 129 -29.01 1.10 15.95
N GLU A 130 -30.32 0.87 15.86
CA GLU A 130 -31.02 -0.17 16.61
C GLU A 130 -30.49 -1.56 16.25
N LYS A 131 -30.24 -1.81 14.95
CA LYS A 131 -29.75 -3.12 14.50
C LYS A 131 -28.33 -3.37 14.95
N ILE A 132 -27.48 -2.34 14.94
CA ILE A 132 -26.11 -2.43 15.46
C ILE A 132 -26.15 -2.75 16.96
N GLN A 133 -26.98 -2.05 17.72
CA GLN A 133 -27.09 -2.26 19.17
C GLN A 133 -27.60 -3.67 19.49
N GLU A 134 -28.65 -4.13 18.80
CA GLU A 134 -29.18 -5.49 18.91
C GLU A 134 -28.10 -6.55 18.65
N LEU A 135 -27.40 -6.46 17.52
CA LEU A 135 -26.34 -7.40 17.15
C LEU A 135 -25.16 -7.35 18.13
N THR A 136 -24.85 -6.17 18.66
CA THR A 136 -23.78 -5.98 19.64
C THR A 136 -24.12 -6.66 20.96
N TYR A 137 -25.33 -6.46 21.48
CA TYR A 137 -25.78 -7.08 22.73
C TYR A 137 -26.03 -8.59 22.61
N ALA A 138 -26.43 -9.07 21.44
CA ALA A 138 -26.59 -10.49 21.16
C ALA A 138 -25.26 -11.24 21.02
N ASN A 139 -24.14 -10.54 20.83
CA ASN A 139 -22.84 -11.17 20.60
C ASN A 139 -22.32 -11.83 21.90
N PRO A 140 -21.92 -13.11 21.90
CA PRO A 140 -21.35 -13.78 23.08
C PRO A 140 -20.11 -13.08 23.65
N LEU A 141 -19.39 -12.32 22.83
CA LEU A 141 -18.22 -11.56 23.22
C LEU A 141 -18.56 -10.22 23.90
N TYR A 142 -19.84 -9.81 23.90
CA TYR A 142 -20.26 -8.54 24.46
C TYR A 142 -19.82 -8.37 25.92
N GLU A 143 -20.04 -9.38 26.77
CA GLU A 143 -19.70 -9.26 28.19
C GLU A 143 -18.20 -9.02 28.41
N LYS A 144 -17.35 -9.59 27.54
CA LYS A 144 -15.90 -9.43 27.63
C LYS A 144 -15.43 -8.06 27.13
N TYR A 145 -16.06 -7.51 26.10
CA TYR A 145 -15.56 -6.32 25.39
C TYR A 145 -16.48 -5.08 25.50
N ARG A 146 -17.56 -5.14 26.28
CA ARG A 146 -18.49 -3.99 26.44
C ARG A 146 -17.87 -2.77 27.11
N VAL A 147 -16.83 -2.98 27.93
CA VAL A 147 -16.12 -1.88 28.59
C VAL A 147 -15.02 -1.40 27.66
N ALA A 148 -15.15 -0.17 27.17
CA ALA A 148 -14.09 0.49 26.42
C ALA A 148 -12.86 0.61 27.33
N VAL A 149 -11.72 0.12 26.83
CA VAL A 149 -10.43 0.31 27.47
C VAL A 149 -9.67 1.33 26.64
N ASP A 150 -9.33 2.44 27.26
CA ASP A 150 -8.47 3.47 26.68
C ASP A 150 -7.07 3.34 27.29
N PRO A 151 -6.16 2.57 26.66
CA PRO A 151 -4.81 2.41 27.16
C PRO A 151 -3.98 3.67 26.90
N GLU A 152 -3.09 4.01 27.83
CA GLU A 152 -2.15 5.11 27.66
C GLU A 152 -1.36 4.94 26.35
N SER A 153 -1.45 5.93 25.47
CA SER A 153 -0.85 5.84 24.14
C SER A 153 0.67 5.99 24.23
N ALA A 154 1.39 5.39 23.27
CA ALA A 154 2.84 5.57 23.18
C ALA A 154 3.22 7.07 23.04
N TYR A 155 2.34 7.88 22.44
CA TYR A 155 2.49 9.32 22.34
C TYR A 155 2.43 10.01 23.71
N GLU A 156 1.45 9.67 24.54
CA GLU A 156 1.31 10.20 25.91
C GLU A 156 2.51 9.83 26.79
N ILE A 157 2.96 8.58 26.72
CA ILE A 157 4.15 8.10 27.45
C ILE A 157 5.41 8.87 27.01
N LEU A 158 5.55 9.17 25.72
CA LEU A 158 6.68 9.94 25.19
C LEU A 158 6.59 11.42 25.61
N MET A 159 5.42 12.04 25.51
CA MET A 159 5.20 13.44 25.92
C MET A 159 5.46 13.64 27.42
N ALA A 160 4.97 12.71 28.25
CA ALA A 160 5.25 12.68 29.69
C ALA A 160 6.74 12.56 29.98
N ARG A 161 7.48 11.75 29.19
CA ARG A 161 8.94 11.58 29.32
C ARG A 161 9.73 12.84 28.94
N TYR A 162 9.24 13.62 27.98
CA TYR A 162 9.87 14.87 27.54
C TYR A 162 9.39 16.11 28.30
N GLY A 163 8.57 15.95 29.35
CA GLY A 163 8.13 17.05 30.20
C GLY A 163 7.20 18.05 29.51
N VAL A 164 6.63 17.69 28.36
CA VAL A 164 5.65 18.52 27.66
C VAL A 164 4.27 18.09 28.13
N SER A 165 3.79 18.72 29.19
CA SER A 165 2.40 18.58 29.64
C SER A 165 1.50 19.28 28.62
N SER A 166 0.94 18.55 27.66
CA SER A 166 -0.21 19.05 26.91
C SER A 166 -1.43 18.98 27.82
N ALA A 167 -1.90 20.14 28.29
CA ALA A 167 -3.23 20.27 28.87
C ALA A 167 -4.28 19.70 27.90
N PRO A 168 -5.37 19.11 28.39
CA PRO A 168 -6.40 18.55 27.53
C PRO A 168 -6.93 19.65 26.62
N ALA A 169 -6.75 19.46 25.31
CA ALA A 169 -7.43 20.25 24.32
C ALA A 169 -8.92 20.00 24.51
N GLU A 170 -9.60 21.04 24.99
CA GLU A 170 -11.05 21.19 25.01
C GLU A 170 -11.62 20.58 23.72
N ALA A 171 -12.47 19.57 23.87
CA ALA A 171 -13.21 19.01 22.75
C ALA A 171 -14.05 20.13 22.13
N ALA A 172 -13.58 20.65 21.00
CA ALA A 172 -14.36 21.56 20.17
C ALA A 172 -15.69 20.86 19.83
N PRO A 173 -16.85 21.52 20.02
CA PRO A 173 -18.13 20.91 19.69
C PRO A 173 -18.17 20.69 18.19
N ALA A 174 -18.29 19.44 17.77
CA ALA A 174 -18.69 19.11 16.42
C ALA A 174 -20.09 19.71 16.19
N THR A 175 -20.13 20.84 15.49
CA THR A 175 -21.34 21.44 14.95
C THR A 175 -21.90 20.49 13.90
N VAL A 176 -22.71 19.52 14.32
CA VAL A 176 -23.67 18.88 13.45
C VAL A 176 -24.94 19.71 13.55
N ALA A 177 -25.22 20.47 12.48
CA ALA A 177 -26.45 21.22 12.32
C ALA A 177 -27.67 20.29 12.54
N PRO A 178 -28.69 20.69 13.31
CA PRO A 178 -29.90 19.90 13.46
C PRO A 178 -30.71 20.00 12.16
N ALA A 179 -30.80 18.90 11.41
CA ALA A 179 -31.79 18.76 10.35
C ALA A 179 -33.19 18.72 10.99
N ALA A 180 -34.03 19.66 10.58
CA ALA A 180 -35.40 19.83 11.02
C ALA A 180 -36.27 18.57 10.78
N PRO A 181 -37.30 18.33 11.62
CA PRO A 181 -38.09 17.11 11.59
C PRO A 181 -39.04 17.06 10.38
N ALA A 182 -39.04 15.92 9.69
CA ALA A 182 -40.01 15.58 8.65
C ALA A 182 -41.40 15.33 9.27
N ALA A 183 -42.41 15.85 8.58
CA ALA A 183 -43.80 15.90 8.99
C ALA A 183 -44.40 14.51 9.28
N ALA A 184 -45.12 14.45 10.40
CA ALA A 184 -45.93 13.33 10.84
C ALA A 184 -47.18 13.18 9.96
N VAL A 185 -47.51 11.93 9.60
CA VAL A 185 -48.85 11.52 9.17
C VAL A 185 -49.42 10.67 10.32
N PRO A 186 -50.53 11.06 10.96
CA PRO A 186 -51.06 10.33 12.10
C PRO A 186 -51.91 9.14 11.65
N VAL A 187 -51.66 7.99 12.26
CA VAL A 187 -52.59 6.86 12.32
C VAL A 187 -53.47 7.09 13.55
N GLU A 188 -54.77 7.32 13.33
CA GLU A 188 -55.75 7.44 14.41
C GLU A 188 -56.65 6.19 14.46
N THR A 189 -56.67 5.55 15.62
CA THR A 189 -57.50 4.40 15.97
C THR A 189 -58.68 4.83 16.84
N ALA A 190 -59.91 4.43 16.42
CA ALA A 190 -61.11 4.08 17.22
C ALA A 190 -61.84 5.18 18.04
N PRO A 191 -63.10 5.01 18.53
CA PRO A 191 -64.27 4.19 18.11
C PRO A 191 -65.65 4.93 18.18
N ALA A 192 -66.72 4.21 17.81
CA ALA A 192 -68.09 4.23 18.36
C ALA A 192 -69.20 5.22 17.88
N ALA A 193 -70.41 4.64 17.85
CA ALA A 193 -71.74 5.16 18.19
C ALA A 193 -72.76 5.47 17.06
N VAL A 194 -73.97 4.96 17.31
CA VAL A 194 -75.19 4.96 16.51
C VAL A 194 -76.12 6.07 17.01
N ALA A 195 -76.74 6.86 16.10
CA ALA A 195 -78.17 7.22 16.06
C ALA A 195 -78.45 8.48 15.20
N PRO A 196 -79.67 8.66 14.65
CA PRO A 196 -79.93 9.39 13.40
C PRO A 196 -80.75 10.67 13.56
N VAL A 197 -80.61 11.69 12.69
CA VAL A 197 -81.64 12.76 12.52
C VAL A 197 -81.64 13.38 11.10
N ALA A 198 -82.83 13.37 10.50
CA ALA A 198 -83.51 14.32 9.59
C ALA A 198 -82.95 14.70 8.20
N ALA A 199 -83.92 14.85 7.30
CA ALA A 199 -83.82 15.17 5.88
C ALA A 199 -84.16 16.65 5.58
N ALA A 200 -83.71 17.06 4.38
CA ALA A 200 -84.12 18.17 3.50
C ALA A 200 -83.38 19.53 3.63
N PRO A 201 -83.28 20.35 2.56
CA PRO A 201 -83.42 20.09 1.11
C PRO A 201 -82.18 20.49 0.27
N VAL A 202 -82.13 19.95 -0.96
CA VAL A 202 -81.09 20.17 -1.98
C VAL A 202 -81.30 21.54 -2.64
N ALA A 203 -80.29 22.40 -2.61
CA ALA A 203 -80.15 23.56 -3.49
C ALA A 203 -79.16 23.21 -4.62
N ALA A 204 -79.58 23.45 -5.86
CA ALA A 204 -78.85 23.10 -7.08
C ALA A 204 -77.63 24.01 -7.32
N THR A 205 -76.48 23.39 -7.51
CA THR A 205 -75.25 24.01 -8.04
C THR A 205 -75.15 23.70 -9.54
N PRO A 206 -74.74 24.64 -10.42
CA PRO A 206 -74.64 24.38 -11.85
C PRO A 206 -73.57 23.33 -12.15
N ALA A 207 -73.86 22.44 -13.10
CA ALA A 207 -72.97 21.38 -13.53
C ALA A 207 -71.63 21.96 -14.07
N PRO A 208 -70.46 21.38 -13.72
CA PRO A 208 -69.22 21.74 -14.38
C PRO A 208 -69.29 21.31 -15.85
N ALA A 209 -68.74 22.14 -16.74
CA ALA A 209 -68.63 21.84 -18.16
C ALA A 209 -67.96 20.48 -18.34
N VAL A 210 -68.65 19.56 -19.01
CA VAL A 210 -68.14 18.25 -19.37
C VAL A 210 -67.07 18.49 -20.45
N VAL A 211 -65.80 18.56 -20.04
CA VAL A 211 -64.67 18.46 -20.96
C VAL A 211 -64.60 17.00 -21.41
N ASP A 212 -64.53 16.77 -22.71
CA ASP A 212 -64.54 15.41 -23.27
C ASP A 212 -63.39 14.59 -22.64
N PRO A 213 -63.67 13.42 -22.03
CA PRO A 213 -62.68 12.64 -21.30
C PRO A 213 -61.50 12.19 -22.18
N LYS A 214 -61.69 12.14 -23.51
CA LYS A 214 -60.64 11.85 -24.49
C LYS A 214 -59.65 13.01 -24.69
N GLU A 215 -60.09 14.27 -24.51
CA GLU A 215 -59.20 15.42 -24.61
C GLU A 215 -58.34 15.58 -23.35
N GLU A 216 -58.89 15.29 -22.17
CA GLU A 216 -58.12 15.26 -20.92
C GLU A 216 -57.05 14.15 -20.92
N GLU A 217 -57.39 12.97 -21.42
CA GLU A 217 -56.44 11.85 -21.55
C GLU A 217 -55.31 12.20 -22.53
N LYS A 218 -55.63 12.83 -23.67
CA LYS A 218 -54.64 13.27 -24.65
C LYS A 218 -53.72 14.38 -24.10
N ALA A 219 -54.26 15.31 -23.31
CA ALA A 219 -53.48 16.36 -22.66
C ALA A 219 -52.55 15.79 -21.58
N ARG A 220 -53.01 14.80 -20.80
CA ARG A 220 -52.18 14.08 -19.82
C ARG A 220 -51.03 13.32 -20.48
N LEU A 221 -51.31 12.57 -21.55
CA LEU A 221 -50.29 11.86 -22.35
C LEU A 221 -49.29 12.82 -23.01
N ALA A 222 -49.72 14.01 -23.43
CA ALA A 222 -48.83 15.02 -23.97
C ALA A 222 -47.91 15.60 -22.88
N ALA A 223 -48.45 15.92 -21.71
CA ALA A 223 -47.70 16.43 -20.56
C ALA A 223 -46.70 15.38 -20.02
N GLU A 224 -47.07 14.10 -19.99
CA GLU A 224 -46.20 13.01 -19.58
C GLU A 224 -45.01 12.83 -20.54
N LYS A 225 -45.27 12.87 -21.86
CA LYS A 225 -44.21 12.82 -22.88
C LYS A 225 -43.29 14.03 -22.83
N GLU A 226 -43.82 15.21 -22.49
CA GLU A 226 -43.01 16.42 -22.34
C GLU A 226 -42.13 16.34 -21.08
N ALA A 227 -42.68 15.85 -19.96
CA ALA A 227 -41.92 15.59 -18.74
C ALA A 227 -40.85 14.51 -18.93
N GLU A 228 -41.14 13.45 -19.70
CA GLU A 228 -40.17 12.41 -20.05
C GLU A 228 -39.04 12.95 -20.92
N ARG A 229 -39.35 13.83 -21.89
CA ARG A 229 -38.34 14.53 -22.71
C ARG A 229 -37.47 15.47 -21.88
N GLN A 230 -38.06 16.17 -20.91
CA GLN A 230 -37.32 17.04 -19.98
C GLN A 230 -36.37 16.22 -19.09
N ARG A 231 -36.85 15.13 -18.49
CA ARG A 231 -36.01 14.21 -17.70
C ARG A 231 -34.90 13.57 -18.54
N ALA A 232 -35.19 13.20 -19.78
CA ALA A 232 -34.19 12.66 -20.71
C ALA A 232 -33.13 13.71 -21.09
N ALA A 233 -33.51 14.98 -21.21
CA ALA A 233 -32.57 16.08 -21.44
C ALA A 233 -31.67 16.34 -20.23
N GLU A 234 -32.23 16.38 -19.02
CA GLU A 234 -31.47 16.53 -17.76
C GLU A 234 -30.46 15.39 -17.56
N ILE A 235 -30.88 14.13 -17.80
CA ILE A 235 -29.97 12.97 -17.71
C ILE A 235 -28.85 13.08 -18.73
N ARG A 236 -29.13 13.60 -19.94
CA ARG A 236 -28.11 13.79 -20.96
C ARG A 236 -27.11 14.87 -20.55
N GLU A 237 -27.58 15.97 -19.98
CA GLU A 237 -26.75 17.07 -19.49
C GLU A 237 -25.86 16.63 -18.32
N GLN A 238 -26.41 15.91 -17.34
CA GLN A 238 -25.64 15.32 -16.24
C GLN A 238 -24.54 14.38 -16.77
N ARG A 239 -24.85 13.51 -17.74
CA ARG A 239 -23.85 12.64 -18.37
C ARG A 239 -22.80 13.40 -19.16
N GLU A 240 -23.12 14.56 -19.72
CA GLU A 240 -22.15 15.42 -20.40
C GLU A 240 -21.22 16.12 -19.40
N ALA A 241 -21.75 16.57 -18.26
CA ALA A 241 -20.98 17.12 -17.14
C ALA A 241 -20.04 16.07 -16.51
N ASP A 242 -20.55 14.87 -16.19
CA ASP A 242 -19.73 13.78 -15.65
C ASP A 242 -18.57 13.42 -16.60
N ARG A 243 -18.86 13.35 -17.91
CA ARG A 243 -17.84 13.11 -18.92
C ARG A 243 -16.82 14.23 -19.04
N GLN A 244 -17.19 15.46 -18.70
CA GLN A 244 -16.28 16.60 -18.72
C GLN A 244 -15.38 16.57 -17.49
N GLU A 245 -15.93 16.34 -16.30
CA GLU A 245 -15.15 16.15 -15.08
C GLU A 245 -14.14 15.01 -15.20
N ASP A 246 -14.54 13.87 -15.78
CA ASP A 246 -13.64 12.75 -16.03
C ASP A 246 -12.50 13.10 -16.99
N ARG A 247 -12.76 13.94 -18.00
CA ARG A 247 -11.70 14.43 -18.90
C ARG A 247 -10.73 15.34 -18.16
N ASP A 248 -11.24 16.25 -17.34
CA ASP A 248 -10.43 17.22 -16.60
C ASP A 248 -9.55 16.50 -15.55
N ARG A 249 -10.12 15.53 -14.82
CA ARG A 249 -9.35 14.66 -13.90
C ARG A 249 -8.22 13.91 -14.61
N ARG A 250 -8.46 13.39 -15.81
CA ARG A 250 -7.44 12.69 -16.61
C ARG A 250 -6.34 13.63 -17.12
N ILE A 251 -6.66 14.90 -17.36
CA ILE A 251 -5.67 15.90 -17.75
C ILE A 251 -4.79 16.23 -16.54
N GLU A 252 -5.38 16.52 -15.39
CA GLU A 252 -4.63 16.78 -14.15
C GLU A 252 -3.75 15.60 -13.75
N GLU A 253 -4.24 14.37 -13.86
CA GLU A 253 -3.48 13.17 -13.54
C GLU A 253 -2.27 12.99 -14.47
N LYS A 254 -2.43 13.29 -15.77
CA LYS A 254 -1.33 13.27 -16.74
C LYS A 254 -0.29 14.36 -16.46
N GLU A 255 -0.72 15.55 -16.07
CA GLU A 255 0.17 16.65 -15.71
C GLU A 255 0.98 16.30 -14.46
N ARG A 256 0.34 15.80 -13.39
CA ARG A 256 1.03 15.32 -12.18
C ARG A 256 2.01 14.19 -12.48
N ALA A 257 1.64 13.25 -13.36
CA ALA A 257 2.53 12.18 -13.77
C ALA A 257 3.75 12.69 -14.56
N ALA A 258 3.57 13.73 -15.38
CA ALA A 258 4.67 14.37 -16.10
C ALA A 258 5.62 15.10 -15.14
N GLU A 259 5.11 15.83 -14.15
CA GLU A 259 5.92 16.51 -13.13
C GLU A 259 6.76 15.52 -12.31
N ILE A 260 6.15 14.41 -11.87
CA ILE A 260 6.86 13.35 -11.14
C ILE A 260 7.97 12.74 -12.01
N ARG A 261 7.72 12.58 -13.31
CA ARG A 261 8.74 12.06 -14.23
C ARG A 261 9.90 13.03 -14.39
N GLU A 262 9.64 14.32 -14.55
CA GLU A 262 10.69 15.34 -14.62
C GLU A 262 11.50 15.43 -13.33
N GLN A 263 10.85 15.33 -12.18
CA GLN A 263 11.53 15.37 -10.89
C GLN A 263 12.44 14.15 -10.71
N ARG A 264 11.96 12.95 -11.07
CA ARG A 264 12.80 11.74 -11.07
C ARG A 264 13.98 11.83 -12.06
N GLU A 265 13.82 12.52 -13.19
CA GLU A 265 14.91 12.74 -14.13
C GLU A 265 15.96 13.71 -13.58
N ARG A 266 15.53 14.77 -12.87
CA ARG A 266 16.43 15.69 -12.14
C ARG A 266 17.19 14.98 -11.02
N ASP A 267 16.50 14.23 -10.17
CA ASP A 267 17.14 13.48 -9.07
C ASP A 267 18.18 12.49 -9.61
N ARG A 268 17.88 11.83 -10.75
CA ARG A 268 18.82 10.92 -11.42
C ARG A 268 20.04 11.63 -12.00
N GLN A 269 19.89 12.87 -12.47
CA GLN A 269 21.01 13.68 -12.95
C GLN A 269 21.90 14.11 -11.79
N GLU A 270 21.31 14.62 -10.71
CA GLU A 270 22.04 15.00 -9.50
C GLU A 270 22.81 13.82 -8.89
N ASP A 271 22.20 12.64 -8.84
CA ASP A 271 22.87 11.42 -8.36
C ASP A 271 24.05 11.00 -9.25
N ARG A 272 23.94 11.19 -10.57
CA ARG A 272 25.04 10.91 -11.51
C ARG A 272 26.18 11.90 -11.31
N GLU A 273 25.89 13.19 -11.21
CA GLU A 273 26.87 14.24 -10.95
C GLU A 273 27.57 14.03 -9.60
N ARG A 274 26.83 13.68 -8.55
CA ARG A 274 27.39 13.36 -7.24
C ARG A 274 28.34 12.17 -7.30
N ARG A 275 28.00 11.11 -8.04
CA ARG A 275 28.86 9.94 -8.22
C ARG A 275 30.11 10.26 -9.04
N GLU A 276 30.01 11.13 -10.03
CA GLU A 276 31.15 11.57 -10.83
C GLU A 276 32.09 12.46 -10.02
N ALA A 277 31.55 13.41 -9.25
CA ALA A 277 32.32 14.24 -8.33
C ALA A 277 33.04 13.39 -7.26
N GLU A 278 32.36 12.38 -6.69
CA GLU A 278 32.99 11.46 -5.74
C GLU A 278 34.12 10.64 -6.38
N ARG A 279 33.95 10.19 -7.64
CA ARG A 279 34.99 9.48 -8.39
C ARG A 279 36.19 10.38 -8.67
N GLN A 280 35.96 11.64 -9.05
CA GLN A 280 37.02 12.62 -9.29
C GLN A 280 37.79 12.93 -8.01
N ALA A 281 37.10 13.20 -6.90
CA ALA A 281 37.73 13.45 -5.61
C ALA A 281 38.58 12.26 -5.14
N ARG A 282 38.08 11.02 -5.29
CA ARG A 282 38.86 9.80 -4.96
C ARG A 282 40.07 9.63 -5.88
N ALA A 283 39.99 10.02 -7.14
CA ALA A 283 41.11 9.95 -8.08
C ALA A 283 42.20 10.98 -7.73
N GLU A 284 41.80 12.22 -7.41
CA GLU A 284 42.71 13.28 -6.97
C GLU A 284 43.40 12.93 -5.64
N GLU A 285 42.66 12.38 -4.69
CA GLU A 285 43.23 11.94 -3.41
C GLU A 285 44.26 10.82 -3.61
N ARG A 286 43.98 9.87 -4.51
CA ARG A 286 44.94 8.81 -4.88
C ARG A 286 46.18 9.39 -5.56
N ALA A 287 46.02 10.31 -6.51
CA ALA A 287 47.13 10.97 -7.18
C ALA A 287 48.01 11.76 -6.19
N ARG A 288 47.39 12.47 -5.23
CA ARG A 288 48.11 13.20 -4.18
C ARG A 288 48.90 12.27 -3.27
N LYS A 289 48.30 11.15 -2.84
CA LYS A 289 48.98 10.12 -2.04
C LYS A 289 50.13 9.46 -2.78
N GLU A 290 49.99 9.25 -4.09
CA GLU A 290 51.07 8.71 -4.94
C GLU A 290 52.21 9.71 -5.11
N ALA A 291 51.92 10.99 -5.34
CA ALA A 291 52.91 12.06 -5.41
C ALA A 291 53.69 12.19 -4.09
N GLU A 292 53.00 12.18 -2.95
CA GLU A 292 53.62 12.23 -1.63
C GLU A 292 54.54 11.02 -1.39
N ARG A 293 54.09 9.81 -1.78
CA ARG A 293 54.92 8.59 -1.72
C ARG A 293 56.14 8.68 -2.63
N GLN A 294 56.03 9.28 -3.81
CA GLN A 294 57.15 9.47 -4.72
C GLN A 294 58.14 10.50 -4.17
N GLU A 295 57.68 11.61 -3.61
CA GLU A 295 58.54 12.58 -2.93
C GLU A 295 59.24 11.98 -1.71
N GLU A 296 58.54 11.18 -0.90
CA GLU A 296 59.14 10.53 0.26
C GLU A 296 60.20 9.50 -0.18
N LYS A 297 59.92 8.71 -1.23
CA LYS A 297 60.92 7.82 -1.84
C LYS A 297 62.13 8.59 -2.36
N ALA A 298 61.91 9.68 -3.10
CA ALA A 298 62.98 10.53 -3.61
C ALA A 298 63.82 11.16 -2.49
N LYS A 299 63.18 11.62 -1.40
CA LYS A 299 63.87 12.14 -0.20
C LYS A 299 64.70 11.05 0.48
N ARG A 300 64.15 9.84 0.65
CA ARG A 300 64.85 8.68 1.23
C ARG A 300 66.02 8.23 0.35
N GLU A 301 65.88 8.25 -0.97
CA GLU A 301 66.96 7.94 -1.91
C GLU A 301 68.07 9.01 -1.90
N ALA A 302 67.70 10.29 -1.87
CA ALA A 302 68.65 11.40 -1.72
C ALA A 302 69.40 11.32 -0.38
N GLU A 303 68.73 10.97 0.71
CA GLU A 303 69.35 10.76 2.03
C GLU A 303 70.31 9.56 2.02
N ARG A 304 69.92 8.44 1.40
CA ARG A 304 70.78 7.26 1.21
C ARG A 304 72.01 7.59 0.34
N ALA A 305 71.84 8.36 -0.74
CA ALA A 305 72.93 8.81 -1.59
C ALA A 305 73.91 9.72 -0.83
N ARG A 306 73.40 10.64 0.01
CA ARG A 306 74.21 11.51 0.87
C ARG A 306 74.98 10.73 1.94
N LYS A 307 74.37 9.72 2.55
CA LYS A 307 75.04 8.79 3.50
C LYS A 307 76.11 7.93 2.82
N ASN A 308 75.92 7.59 1.54
CA ASN A 308 76.86 6.79 0.74
C ASN A 308 77.91 7.59 -0.04
N SER A 309 77.99 8.91 0.18
CA SER A 309 78.97 9.80 -0.44
C SER A 309 80.42 9.39 -0.07
N PRO A 310 81.40 9.52 -1.00
CA PRO A 310 82.80 9.17 -0.78
C PRO A 310 83.41 9.84 0.47
N VAL A 311 83.00 11.08 0.75
CA VAL A 311 83.46 11.86 1.91
C VAL A 311 82.93 11.28 3.22
N THR A 312 81.65 10.91 3.26
CA THR A 312 81.02 10.31 4.46
C THR A 312 81.57 8.91 4.75
N LYS A 313 81.90 8.13 3.71
CA LYS A 313 82.56 6.82 3.84
C LYS A 313 83.99 6.94 4.38
N MET A 314 84.71 8.01 4.05
CA MET A 314 86.06 8.29 4.56
C MET A 314 86.06 8.66 6.05
N VAL A 315 85.05 9.41 6.51
CA VAL A 315 84.87 9.73 7.95
C VAL A 315 84.49 8.49 8.77
N ASN A 316 83.62 7.63 8.23
CA ASN A 316 83.22 6.38 8.90
C ASN A 316 84.36 5.33 8.95
N SER A 317 85.26 5.31 7.95
CA SER A 317 86.45 4.45 8.01
C SER A 317 87.49 4.98 9.01
N ALA A 318 87.68 6.31 9.07
CA ALA A 318 88.58 6.95 10.03
C ALA A 318 88.15 6.74 11.48
N THR A 319 86.85 6.79 11.77
CA THR A 319 86.29 6.53 13.11
C THR A 319 86.40 5.06 13.53
N THR A 320 86.28 4.12 12.58
CA THR A 320 86.48 2.69 12.85
C THR A 320 87.96 2.34 13.10
N ALA A 321 88.89 3.02 12.42
CA ALA A 321 90.33 2.87 12.64
C ALA A 321 90.78 3.44 13.99
N ALA A 322 90.28 4.62 14.37
CA ALA A 322 90.57 5.23 15.67
C ALA A 322 90.04 4.40 16.85
N GLY A 323 88.87 3.76 16.72
CA GLY A 323 88.29 2.90 17.76
C GLY A 323 89.08 1.61 18.03
N ARG A 324 89.75 1.05 17.01
CA ARG A 324 90.54 -0.20 17.16
C ARG A 324 91.90 0.00 17.83
N GLN A 325 92.47 1.22 17.82
CA GLN A 325 93.74 1.51 18.50
C GLN A 325 93.58 1.94 19.96
N ILE A 326 92.44 2.53 20.34
CA ILE A 326 92.21 3.00 21.71
C ILE A 326 91.72 1.85 22.62
N GLY A 327 91.04 0.83 22.07
CA GLY A 327 90.53 -0.31 22.85
C GLY A 327 91.59 -1.28 23.38
N SER A 328 92.77 -1.39 22.76
CA SER A 328 93.78 -2.37 23.14
C SER A 328 94.81 -1.88 24.18
N SER A 329 94.86 -0.57 24.46
CA SER A 329 95.76 0.02 25.47
C SER A 329 95.09 0.18 26.84
N LEU A 330 93.79 0.48 26.88
CA LEU A 330 93.02 0.62 28.14
C LEU A 330 92.86 -0.71 28.90
N ILE A 331 92.74 -1.84 28.20
CA ILE A 331 92.53 -3.16 28.83
C ILE A 331 93.82 -3.68 29.51
N ARG A 332 95.01 -3.22 29.10
CA ARG A 332 96.28 -3.64 29.73
C ARG A 332 96.69 -2.78 30.92
N GLY A 333 96.25 -1.51 30.96
CA GLY A 333 96.57 -0.58 32.06
C GLY A 333 95.75 -0.80 33.34
N ILE A 334 94.52 -1.29 33.23
CA ILE A 334 93.60 -1.40 34.38
C ILE A 334 93.62 -2.80 35.02
N PHE A 335 93.90 -3.87 34.26
CA PHE A 335 93.92 -5.24 34.80
C PHE A 335 95.28 -5.73 35.29
N GLY A 336 96.37 -4.98 35.05
CA GLY A 336 97.74 -5.38 35.40
C GLY A 336 98.19 -5.06 36.84
N SER A 337 97.43 -4.26 37.61
CA SER A 337 97.83 -3.87 38.98
C SER A 337 97.06 -4.55 40.12
N LEU A 338 96.15 -5.49 39.83
CA LEU A 338 95.28 -6.11 40.84
C LEU A 338 95.53 -7.60 41.14
N LEU A 339 96.58 -8.23 40.59
CA LEU A 339 97.01 -9.57 41.00
C LEU A 339 98.50 -9.59 41.36
N LYS A 340 98.81 -9.09 42.56
CA LYS A 340 100.07 -9.36 43.27
C LYS A 340 99.75 -9.71 44.72
N LYS A 341 99.56 -11.01 44.98
CA LYS A 341 99.98 -11.74 46.18
C LYS A 341 99.78 -13.23 45.98
#